data_AF-A0A7T3AEP4-F1
#
_entry.id   AF-A0A7T3AEP4-F1
#
_cell.length_a   1.000
_cell.length_b   1.000
_cell.length_c   1.000
_cell.angle_alpha   90.00
_cell.angle_beta   90.00
_cell.angle_gamma   90.00
#
_symmetry.space_group_name_H-M   'P 1'
#
loop_
_entity.id
_entity.type
_entity.pdbx_description
1 polymer ?
#
loop_
_entity_poly.entity_id
_entity_poly.type
_entity_poly.pdbx_seq_one_letter_code
_entity_poly.pdbx_strand_id
1 'polypeptide(L)'
;MGTSSAFGGQGGRTPLVPSWLGDDGAPPAAPDGAPPDGGPPDGPPVDAPADGAPPAAPPAPPARPPIPPVADPARFSAARNNFSRFAGSGGSDRKSLGRAVSHYVGSSAGGARTAAARMGSARGAGSRLLGFLSDAVARGATEALRALNLGALAGRPIEEIFLGLADYVCPDGGSIDEGIAREAFIETITDLAGAGIADLDGLTADQMQTVFELYATNAIEARLCNDIGAKTITLPSDSREAARVQAQLNDFIRRGVADALTVARAAAAALTPDRVLQFVGRIYEQAFGILQIMGDAEAEGT
;
A
#
# COMPACT_ATOMS: atom_id res chain seq x y z
N MET A 1 7.89 -27.21 -21.69
CA MET A 1 8.91 -26.17 -21.92
C MET A 1 8.30 -24.84 -21.49
N GLY A 2 8.45 -24.47 -20.22
CA GLY A 2 7.93 -23.20 -19.68
C GLY A 2 9.04 -22.16 -19.70
N THR A 3 8.82 -21.05 -20.39
CA THR A 3 9.74 -19.91 -20.41
C THR A 3 9.44 -19.04 -19.19
N SER A 4 10.10 -19.33 -18.06
CA SER A 4 10.15 -18.41 -16.92
C SER A 4 11.00 -17.20 -17.32
N SER A 5 10.39 -16.19 -17.94
CA SER A 5 11.04 -14.89 -18.10
C SER A 5 11.05 -14.19 -16.74
N ALA A 6 12.23 -14.02 -16.14
CA ALA A 6 12.40 -13.15 -14.98
C ALA A 6 11.98 -11.71 -15.37
N PHE A 7 11.04 -11.14 -14.62
CA PHE A 7 10.46 -9.82 -14.91
C PHE A 7 11.39 -8.69 -14.46
N GLY A 8 11.66 -7.73 -15.36
CA GLY A 8 12.68 -6.69 -15.20
C GLY A 8 12.26 -5.42 -14.45
N GLY A 9 11.24 -5.48 -13.58
CA GLY A 9 10.68 -4.34 -12.84
C GLY A 9 10.04 -3.26 -13.73
N GLN A 10 9.57 -2.16 -13.12
CA GLN A 10 9.04 -1.02 -13.88
C GLN A 10 10.17 -0.33 -14.69
N GLY A 11 9.94 -0.18 -16.00
CA GLY A 11 10.82 0.62 -16.86
C GLY A 11 10.73 2.11 -16.52
N GLY A 12 11.83 2.86 -16.60
CA GLY A 12 11.83 4.29 -16.23
C GLY A 12 10.92 5.18 -17.09
N ARG A 13 10.38 4.66 -18.19
CA ARG A 13 9.40 5.36 -19.06
C ARG A 13 7.97 5.36 -18.52
N THR A 14 7.69 4.65 -17.43
CA THR A 14 6.37 4.71 -16.78
C THR A 14 6.20 6.08 -16.11
N PRO A 15 5.02 6.74 -16.18
CA PRO A 15 4.77 7.98 -15.45
C PRO A 15 5.13 7.89 -13.96
N LEU A 16 5.37 9.04 -13.32
CA LEU A 16 5.66 9.08 -11.88
C LEU A 16 4.49 8.50 -11.08
N VAL A 17 3.26 8.89 -11.39
CA VAL A 17 2.04 8.24 -10.91
C VAL A 17 1.29 7.67 -12.12
N PRO A 18 1.14 6.34 -12.22
CA PRO A 18 0.31 5.73 -13.24
C PRO A 18 -1.15 6.20 -13.20
N SER A 19 -1.80 6.36 -14.36
CA SER A 19 -3.16 6.90 -14.47
C SER A 19 -4.26 6.02 -13.85
N TRP A 20 -4.00 4.74 -13.63
CA TRP A 20 -4.94 3.80 -13.00
C TRP A 20 -5.03 3.92 -11.48
N LEU A 21 -4.14 4.70 -10.84
CA LEU A 21 -4.06 4.79 -9.39
C LEU A 21 -5.08 5.79 -8.82
N GLY A 22 -5.60 6.69 -9.66
CA GLY A 22 -6.52 7.77 -9.26
C GLY A 22 -5.92 8.67 -8.15
N ASP A 23 -6.54 9.82 -7.90
CA ASP A 23 -6.22 10.58 -6.67
C ASP A 23 -6.87 9.93 -5.43
N ASP A 24 -7.87 9.06 -5.63
CA ASP A 24 -8.82 8.70 -4.57
C ASP A 24 -8.85 7.22 -4.16
N GLY A 25 -8.05 6.32 -4.75
CA GLY A 25 -7.84 4.94 -4.25
C GLY A 25 -9.07 4.09 -3.92
N ALA A 26 -10.29 4.51 -4.30
CA ALA A 26 -11.54 3.81 -4.05
C ALA A 26 -11.92 3.04 -5.31
N PRO A 27 -12.30 1.75 -5.21
CA PRO A 27 -12.92 1.07 -6.32
C PRO A 27 -14.21 1.81 -6.73
N PRO A 28 -14.57 1.85 -8.03
CA PRO A 28 -15.83 2.43 -8.44
C PRO A 28 -16.97 1.72 -7.71
N ALA A 29 -17.83 2.50 -7.04
CA ALA A 29 -19.03 1.97 -6.41
C ALA A 29 -19.84 1.21 -7.46
N ALA A 30 -20.25 -0.02 -7.14
CA ALA A 30 -21.21 -0.76 -7.94
C ALA A 30 -22.50 0.08 -8.06
N PRO A 31 -23.18 0.10 -9.22
CA PRO A 31 -24.44 0.81 -9.33
C PRO A 31 -25.47 0.14 -8.42
N ASP A 32 -25.96 0.89 -7.44
CA ASP A 32 -27.06 0.49 -6.56
C ASP A 32 -28.31 0.16 -7.40
N GLY A 33 -28.59 -1.13 -7.55
CA GLY A 33 -29.87 -1.61 -8.06
C GLY A 33 -30.93 -1.47 -6.99
N ALA A 34 -31.65 -0.35 -6.98
CA ALA A 34 -32.83 -0.15 -6.14
C ALA A 34 -33.91 -1.20 -6.48
N PRO A 35 -34.61 -1.78 -5.47
CA PRO A 35 -35.72 -2.69 -5.71
C PRO A 35 -37.00 -1.94 -6.16
N PRO A 36 -37.95 -2.62 -6.83
CA PRO A 36 -39.13 -1.98 -7.38
C PRO A 36 -40.20 -1.78 -6.30
N ASP A 37 -40.55 -0.52 -6.01
CA ASP A 37 -41.72 -0.20 -5.19
C ASP A 37 -43.01 -0.44 -6.00
N GLY A 38 -43.83 -1.34 -5.48
CA GLY A 38 -45.21 -1.54 -5.90
C GLY A 38 -46.17 -0.69 -5.05
N GLY A 39 -47.07 0.05 -5.72
CA GLY A 39 -48.22 0.71 -5.12
C GLY A 39 -49.22 1.18 -6.20
N PRO A 40 -50.55 1.20 -5.95
CA PRO A 40 -51.60 1.11 -6.97
C PRO A 40 -52.06 2.47 -7.54
N PRO A 41 -52.84 2.46 -8.66
CA PRO A 41 -53.19 3.66 -9.41
C PRO A 41 -54.53 4.25 -8.93
N ASP A 42 -54.65 5.58 -8.87
CA ASP A 42 -55.92 6.28 -9.07
C ASP A 42 -55.69 7.79 -9.31
N GLY A 43 -55.89 8.22 -10.56
CA GLY A 43 -55.91 9.61 -11.00
C GLY A 43 -56.52 9.72 -12.41
N PRO A 44 -57.41 10.70 -12.69
CA PRO A 44 -58.22 10.74 -13.92
C PRO A 44 -57.40 11.19 -15.16
N PRO A 45 -57.90 10.94 -16.39
CA PRO A 45 -57.06 10.87 -17.58
C PRO A 45 -56.59 12.24 -18.04
N VAL A 46 -55.32 12.34 -18.41
CA VAL A 46 -54.74 13.51 -19.08
C VAL A 46 -54.48 13.15 -20.54
N ASP A 47 -54.90 14.04 -21.43
CA ASP A 47 -54.96 13.91 -22.88
C ASP A 47 -53.65 13.43 -23.55
N ALA A 48 -53.81 12.64 -24.61
CA ALA A 48 -52.74 12.21 -25.53
C ALA A 48 -52.44 13.30 -26.59
N PRO A 49 -51.38 13.15 -27.43
CA PRO A 49 -50.08 13.77 -27.23
C PRO A 49 -49.80 14.89 -28.25
N ALA A 50 -48.95 15.85 -27.88
CA ALA A 50 -48.31 16.75 -28.83
C ALA A 50 -46.94 16.18 -29.25
N ASP A 51 -46.85 15.72 -30.49
CA ASP A 51 -45.63 15.28 -31.15
C ASP A 51 -44.60 16.42 -31.27
N GLY A 52 -43.31 16.13 -31.00
CA GLY A 52 -42.22 16.87 -31.67
C GLY A 52 -40.96 17.25 -30.89
N ALA A 53 -40.72 16.80 -29.65
CA ALA A 53 -39.42 17.02 -29.01
C ALA A 53 -38.43 15.89 -29.37
N PRO A 54 -37.28 16.17 -30.02
CA PRO A 54 -36.27 15.15 -30.26
C PRO A 54 -35.74 14.61 -28.91
N PRO A 55 -35.46 13.30 -28.80
CA PRO A 55 -34.96 12.72 -27.56
C PRO A 55 -33.65 13.41 -27.16
N ALA A 56 -33.56 13.78 -25.88
CA ALA A 56 -32.34 14.36 -25.30
C ALA A 56 -31.16 13.44 -25.58
N ALA A 57 -30.08 14.01 -26.13
CA ALA A 57 -28.86 13.26 -26.38
C ALA A 57 -28.35 12.64 -25.06
N PRO A 58 -27.89 11.39 -25.06
CA PRO A 58 -27.32 10.78 -23.87
C PRO A 58 -26.16 11.64 -23.34
N PRO A 59 -25.99 11.75 -22.01
CA PRO A 59 -24.93 12.56 -21.43
C PRO A 59 -23.57 12.11 -21.99
N ALA A 60 -22.75 13.08 -22.39
CA ALA A 60 -21.42 12.82 -22.89
C ALA A 60 -20.65 11.99 -21.85
N PRO A 61 -19.91 10.94 -22.27
CA PRO A 61 -19.11 10.15 -21.35
C PRO A 61 -18.14 11.06 -20.60
N PRO A 62 -17.89 10.79 -19.30
CA PRO A 62 -17.00 11.61 -18.49
C PRO A 62 -15.65 11.76 -19.17
N ALA A 63 -15.16 13.00 -19.22
CA ALA A 63 -13.88 13.32 -19.83
C ALA A 63 -12.79 12.49 -19.16
N ARG A 64 -12.08 11.66 -19.94
CA ARG A 64 -10.97 10.86 -19.42
C ARG A 64 -9.87 11.80 -18.95
N PRO A 65 -9.27 11.57 -17.77
CA PRO A 65 -8.16 12.38 -17.31
C PRO A 65 -7.00 12.35 -18.32
N PRO A 66 -6.25 13.45 -18.46
CA PRO A 66 -5.14 13.53 -19.41
C PRO A 66 -4.07 12.47 -19.07
N ILE A 67 -3.44 11.93 -20.12
CA ILE A 67 -2.34 10.96 -19.97
C ILE A 67 -1.18 11.66 -19.25
N PRO A 68 -0.69 11.14 -18.11
CA PRO A 68 0.44 11.72 -17.41
C PRO A 68 1.71 11.76 -18.27
N PRO A 69 2.60 12.74 -18.08
CA PRO A 69 3.85 12.82 -18.82
C PRO A 69 4.74 11.60 -18.56
N VAL A 70 5.43 11.17 -19.61
CA VAL A 70 6.44 10.09 -19.56
C VAL A 70 7.59 10.55 -18.66
N ALA A 71 7.97 9.72 -17.68
CA ALA A 71 9.09 10.04 -16.80
C ALA A 71 10.45 9.73 -17.45
N ASP A 72 11.53 10.23 -16.84
CA ASP A 72 12.90 9.95 -17.26
C ASP A 72 13.21 8.43 -17.21
N PRO A 73 13.56 7.78 -18.34
CA PRO A 73 13.99 6.39 -18.39
C PRO A 73 15.11 6.02 -17.40
N ALA A 74 15.98 6.98 -17.06
CA ALA A 74 17.14 6.81 -16.19
C ALA A 74 16.87 7.17 -14.72
N ARG A 75 15.62 7.53 -14.34
CA ARG A 75 15.29 8.02 -12.98
C ARG A 75 15.77 7.11 -11.85
N PHE A 76 15.76 5.79 -12.07
CA PHE A 76 16.17 4.80 -11.07
C PHE A 76 17.67 4.51 -11.05
N SER A 77 18.46 4.99 -12.02
CA SER A 77 19.86 4.59 -12.18
C SER A 77 20.73 4.97 -10.98
N ALA A 78 20.57 6.18 -10.43
CA ALA A 78 21.33 6.64 -9.27
C ALA A 78 21.01 5.81 -8.02
N ALA A 79 19.72 5.57 -7.74
CA ALA A 79 19.27 4.76 -6.62
C ALA A 79 19.76 3.30 -6.74
N ARG A 80 19.62 2.70 -7.94
CA ARG A 80 20.10 1.34 -8.24
C ARG A 80 21.61 1.18 -8.01
N ASN A 81 22.41 2.10 -8.56
CA ASN A 81 23.87 2.04 -8.44
C ASN A 81 24.34 2.15 -6.98
N ASN A 82 23.70 2.99 -6.17
CA ASN A 82 24.02 3.08 -4.75
C ASN A 82 23.57 1.84 -3.98
N PHE A 83 22.36 1.33 -4.27
CA PHE A 83 21.87 0.11 -3.62
C PHE A 83 22.75 -1.11 -3.91
N SER A 84 23.26 -1.25 -5.14
CA SER A 84 24.18 -2.34 -5.48
C SER A 84 25.57 -2.19 -4.87
N ARG A 85 26.06 -0.97 -4.63
CA ARG A 85 27.28 -0.76 -3.81
C ARG A 85 27.05 -1.19 -2.37
N PHE A 86 25.92 -0.81 -1.78
CA PHE A 86 25.53 -1.24 -0.45
C PHE A 86 25.42 -2.77 -0.36
N ALA A 87 24.67 -3.40 -1.26
CA ALA A 87 24.51 -4.85 -1.31
C ALA A 87 25.86 -5.57 -1.54
N GLY A 88 26.67 -5.07 -2.48
CA GLY A 88 28.01 -5.61 -2.78
C GLY A 88 29.03 -5.44 -1.65
N SER A 89 28.74 -4.58 -0.67
CA SER A 89 29.53 -4.44 0.56
C SER A 89 29.09 -5.39 1.70
N GLY A 90 28.17 -6.33 1.43
CA GLY A 90 27.56 -7.18 2.45
C GLY A 90 26.71 -6.40 3.47
N GLY A 91 26.25 -5.20 3.10
CA GLY A 91 25.49 -4.31 3.96
C GLY A 91 26.34 -3.37 4.82
N SER A 92 27.66 -3.28 4.63
CA SER A 92 28.51 -2.42 5.47
C SER A 92 28.57 -0.94 5.03
N ASP A 93 28.36 -0.66 3.74
CA ASP A 93 28.39 0.71 3.19
C ASP A 93 27.05 1.43 3.40
N ARG A 94 26.82 1.83 4.66
CA ARG A 94 25.62 2.56 5.09
C ARG A 94 25.40 3.88 4.35
N LYS A 95 26.47 4.58 3.97
CA LYS A 95 26.37 5.81 3.18
C LYS A 95 25.74 5.54 1.82
N SER A 96 26.08 4.42 1.19
CA SER A 96 25.43 4.00 -0.06
C SER A 96 23.97 3.57 0.14
N LEU A 97 23.60 2.98 1.27
CA LEU A 97 22.18 2.76 1.61
C LEU A 97 21.42 4.09 1.71
N GLY A 98 21.95 5.06 2.47
CA GLY A 98 21.35 6.39 2.62
C GLY A 98 21.14 7.09 1.29
N ARG A 99 22.19 7.12 0.43
CA ARG A 99 22.09 7.65 -0.93
C ARG A 99 21.05 6.91 -1.79
N ALA A 100 20.96 5.60 -1.68
CA ALA A 100 20.00 4.81 -2.46
C ALA A 100 18.56 5.20 -2.11
N VAL A 101 18.23 5.27 -0.82
CA VAL A 101 16.90 5.62 -0.34
C VAL A 101 16.56 7.08 -0.64
N SER A 102 17.49 8.02 -0.38
CA SER A 102 17.27 9.44 -0.70
C SER A 102 17.04 9.68 -2.19
N HIS A 103 17.89 9.14 -3.08
CA HIS A 103 17.69 9.26 -4.52
C HIS A 103 16.42 8.56 -5.01
N TYR A 104 16.02 7.46 -4.36
CA TYR A 104 14.76 6.79 -4.67
C TYR A 104 13.58 7.72 -4.38
N VAL A 105 13.49 8.28 -3.17
CA VAL A 105 12.37 9.17 -2.79
C VAL A 105 12.42 10.48 -3.58
N GLY A 106 13.53 11.20 -3.54
CA GLY A 106 13.65 12.54 -4.10
C GLY A 106 13.59 12.56 -5.63
N SER A 107 14.50 11.84 -6.29
CA SER A 107 14.65 11.90 -7.75
C SER A 107 13.83 10.85 -8.50
N SER A 108 13.85 9.59 -8.02
CA SER A 108 13.25 8.48 -8.77
C SER A 108 11.73 8.49 -8.71
N ALA A 109 11.18 8.68 -7.51
CA ALA A 109 9.75 8.78 -7.26
C ALA A 109 9.21 10.20 -7.45
N GLY A 110 10.08 11.23 -7.43
CA GLY A 110 9.67 12.63 -7.56
C GLY A 110 9.11 13.22 -6.27
N GLY A 111 9.68 12.86 -5.13
CA GLY A 111 9.34 13.34 -3.80
C GLY A 111 8.39 12.42 -3.02
N ALA A 112 8.29 12.68 -1.72
CA ALA A 112 7.55 11.85 -0.76
C ALA A 112 6.06 11.69 -1.09
N ARG A 113 5.38 12.77 -1.50
CA ARG A 113 3.98 12.73 -1.91
C ARG A 113 3.75 11.79 -3.08
N THR A 114 4.58 11.90 -4.10
CA THR A 114 4.50 11.08 -5.30
C THR A 114 4.85 9.62 -5.00
N ALA A 115 5.85 9.38 -4.15
CA ALA A 115 6.17 8.05 -3.64
C ALA A 115 4.98 7.40 -2.91
N ALA A 116 4.29 8.14 -2.04
CA ALA A 116 3.09 7.68 -1.36
C ALA A 116 1.90 7.45 -2.30
N ALA A 117 1.70 8.34 -3.29
CA ALA A 117 0.65 8.17 -4.30
C ALA A 117 0.82 6.86 -5.08
N ARG A 118 2.07 6.52 -5.43
CA ARG A 118 2.44 5.26 -6.09
C ARG A 118 2.10 4.00 -5.27
N MET A 119 1.91 4.11 -3.96
CA MET A 119 1.56 2.99 -3.06
C MET A 119 0.07 2.64 -3.05
N GLY A 120 -0.74 3.02 -4.04
CA GLY A 120 -2.22 2.94 -3.93
C GLY A 120 -2.78 1.58 -3.52
N SER A 121 -2.34 0.46 -4.11
CA SER A 121 -2.80 -0.88 -3.69
C SER A 121 -2.40 -1.21 -2.25
N ALA A 122 -1.18 -0.88 -1.85
CA ALA A 122 -0.71 -1.05 -0.48
C ALA A 122 -1.39 -0.10 0.52
N ARG A 123 -1.74 1.12 0.10
CA ARG A 123 -2.55 2.06 0.89
C ARG A 123 -3.94 1.50 1.11
N GLY A 124 -4.57 0.97 0.06
CA GLY A 124 -5.88 0.32 0.15
C GLY A 124 -5.87 -0.89 1.08
N ALA A 125 -4.88 -1.77 0.94
CA ALA A 125 -4.73 -2.94 1.79
C ALA A 125 -4.42 -2.57 3.25
N GLY A 126 -3.49 -1.64 3.49
CA GLY A 126 -3.21 -1.11 4.81
C GLY A 126 -4.43 -0.44 5.46
N SER A 127 -5.31 0.18 4.67
CA SER A 127 -6.55 0.76 5.18
C SER A 127 -7.57 -0.29 5.62
N ARG A 128 -7.72 -1.37 4.84
CA ARG A 128 -8.59 -2.50 5.22
C ARG A 128 -8.06 -3.23 6.45
N LEU A 129 -6.75 -3.44 6.52
CA LEU A 129 -6.07 -4.01 7.68
C LEU A 129 -6.30 -3.15 8.93
N LEU A 130 -5.97 -1.85 8.86
CA LEU A 130 -6.13 -0.94 10.01
C LEU A 130 -7.59 -0.80 10.43
N GLY A 131 -8.52 -0.79 9.47
CA GLY A 131 -9.97 -0.80 9.75
C GLY A 131 -10.39 -2.05 10.51
N PHE A 132 -9.97 -3.24 10.08
CA PHE A 132 -10.23 -4.49 10.78
C PHE A 132 -9.64 -4.51 12.20
N LEU A 133 -8.37 -4.09 12.36
CA LEU A 133 -7.73 -4.08 13.66
C LEU A 133 -8.39 -3.07 14.62
N SER A 134 -8.74 -1.88 14.12
CA SER A 134 -9.46 -0.88 14.90
C SER A 134 -10.82 -1.41 15.36
N ASP A 135 -11.50 -2.17 14.51
CA ASP A 135 -12.78 -2.79 14.82
C ASP A 135 -12.64 -3.91 15.86
N ALA A 136 -11.60 -4.74 15.75
CA ALA A 136 -11.26 -5.76 16.75
C ALA A 136 -10.91 -5.14 18.11
N VAL A 137 -10.17 -4.03 18.14
CA VAL A 137 -9.86 -3.28 19.37
C VAL A 137 -11.13 -2.68 20.00
N ALA A 138 -12.05 -2.16 19.17
CA ALA A 138 -13.25 -1.47 19.66
C ALA A 138 -14.39 -2.41 20.09
N ARG A 139 -14.59 -3.52 19.37
CA ARG A 139 -15.75 -4.42 19.55
C ARG A 139 -15.38 -5.87 19.88
N GLY A 140 -14.09 -6.20 19.88
CA GLY A 140 -13.57 -7.55 20.08
C GLY A 140 -13.37 -8.31 18.77
N ALA A 141 -12.38 -9.20 18.76
CA ALA A 141 -11.97 -9.98 17.59
C ALA A 141 -13.12 -10.79 16.97
N THR A 142 -13.92 -11.46 17.80
CA THR A 142 -15.07 -12.26 17.36
C THR A 142 -16.08 -11.44 16.56
N GLU A 143 -16.45 -10.24 17.02
CA GLU A 143 -17.41 -9.39 16.31
C GLU A 143 -16.82 -8.77 15.04
N ALA A 144 -15.53 -8.45 15.04
CA ALA A 144 -14.84 -7.98 13.84
C ALA A 144 -14.78 -9.07 12.76
N LEU A 145 -14.43 -10.30 13.14
CA LEU A 145 -14.45 -11.46 12.23
C LEU A 145 -15.85 -11.77 11.73
N ARG A 146 -16.86 -11.73 12.60
CA ARG A 146 -18.26 -11.96 12.22
C ARG A 146 -18.75 -10.92 11.20
N ALA A 147 -18.35 -9.65 11.35
CA ALA A 147 -18.70 -8.59 10.39
C ALA A 147 -18.18 -8.87 8.97
N LEU A 148 -17.11 -9.67 8.85
CA LEU A 148 -16.53 -10.09 7.58
C LEU A 148 -16.96 -11.51 7.15
N ASN A 149 -17.92 -12.12 7.84
CA ASN A 149 -18.31 -13.54 7.66
C ASN A 149 -17.18 -14.55 7.92
N LEU A 150 -16.21 -14.18 8.77
CA LEU A 150 -15.05 -14.99 9.14
C LEU A 150 -15.13 -15.52 10.57
N GLY A 151 -16.33 -15.58 11.16
CA GLY A 151 -16.53 -15.98 12.56
C GLY A 151 -15.99 -17.37 12.92
N ALA A 152 -15.80 -18.27 11.93
CA ALA A 152 -15.17 -19.57 12.13
C ALA A 152 -13.67 -19.50 12.50
N LEU A 153 -13.04 -18.33 12.33
CA LEU A 153 -11.64 -18.09 12.70
C LEU A 153 -11.49 -17.54 14.14
N ALA A 154 -12.59 -17.27 14.83
CA ALA A 154 -12.53 -16.73 16.20
C ALA A 154 -11.79 -17.71 17.14
N GLY A 155 -10.90 -17.16 17.98
CA GLY A 155 -10.06 -17.93 18.91
C GLY A 155 -8.92 -18.74 18.27
N ARG A 156 -8.69 -18.61 16.96
CA ARG A 156 -7.50 -19.18 16.30
C ARG A 156 -6.27 -18.27 16.48
N PRO A 157 -5.04 -18.80 16.35
CA PRO A 157 -3.83 -17.98 16.33
C PRO A 157 -3.91 -16.85 15.30
N ILE A 158 -3.31 -15.71 15.61
CA ILE A 158 -3.42 -14.50 14.78
C ILE A 158 -2.90 -14.72 13.36
N GLU A 159 -1.89 -15.56 13.16
CA GLU A 159 -1.36 -15.88 11.83
C GLU A 159 -2.39 -16.63 10.97
N GLU A 160 -3.14 -17.54 11.56
CA GLU A 160 -4.22 -18.28 10.86
C GLU A 160 -5.39 -17.35 10.53
N ILE A 161 -5.70 -16.41 11.44
CA ILE A 161 -6.72 -15.38 11.20
C ILE A 161 -6.29 -14.46 10.05
N PHE A 162 -5.05 -13.98 10.07
CA PHE A 162 -4.54 -13.06 9.05
C PHE A 162 -4.44 -13.75 7.68
N LEU A 163 -4.05 -15.03 7.65
CA LEU A 163 -4.10 -15.81 6.41
C LEU A 163 -5.53 -15.90 5.85
N GLY A 164 -6.54 -16.09 6.72
CA GLY A 164 -7.95 -16.05 6.32
C GLY A 164 -8.45 -14.67 5.90
N LEU A 165 -7.78 -13.59 6.32
CA LEU A 165 -8.07 -12.21 5.93
C LEU A 165 -7.35 -11.79 4.63
N ALA A 166 -6.47 -12.63 4.07
CA ALA A 166 -5.61 -12.24 2.96
C ALA A 166 -6.37 -11.68 1.75
N ASP A 167 -7.49 -12.29 1.36
CA ASP A 167 -8.26 -11.81 0.20
C ASP A 167 -9.11 -10.58 0.51
N TYR A 168 -9.48 -10.39 1.78
CA TYR A 168 -10.12 -9.16 2.23
C TYR A 168 -9.12 -7.99 2.24
N VAL A 169 -7.95 -8.21 2.84
CA VAL A 169 -6.90 -7.18 2.95
C VAL A 169 -6.27 -6.89 1.59
N CYS A 170 -5.96 -7.91 0.81
CA CYS A 170 -5.30 -7.83 -0.50
C CYS A 170 -6.16 -8.50 -1.59
N PRO A 171 -7.26 -7.86 -2.04
CA PRO A 171 -8.04 -8.38 -3.16
C PRO A 171 -7.20 -8.56 -4.42
N ASP A 172 -7.45 -9.63 -5.17
CA ASP A 172 -6.74 -9.91 -6.42
C ASP A 172 -7.25 -9.06 -7.58
N GLY A 173 -6.33 -8.36 -8.25
CA GLY A 173 -6.61 -7.66 -9.52
C GLY A 173 -5.53 -7.89 -10.60
N GLY A 174 -4.51 -8.71 -10.32
CA GLY A 174 -3.47 -9.11 -11.27
C GLY A 174 -2.40 -8.05 -11.57
N SER A 175 -2.38 -6.92 -10.87
CA SER A 175 -1.36 -5.88 -11.04
C SER A 175 -0.10 -6.14 -10.21
N ILE A 176 1.03 -5.55 -10.62
CA ILE A 176 2.28 -5.58 -9.84
C ILE A 176 2.09 -4.91 -8.48
N ASP A 177 1.33 -3.81 -8.43
CA ASP A 177 1.12 -3.05 -7.20
C ASP A 177 0.30 -3.86 -6.16
N GLU A 178 -0.63 -4.71 -6.61
CA GLU A 178 -1.33 -5.66 -5.73
C GLU A 178 -0.43 -6.81 -5.27
N GLY A 179 0.45 -7.30 -6.15
CA GLY A 179 1.48 -8.27 -5.78
C GLY A 179 2.37 -7.76 -4.65
N ILE A 180 2.81 -6.50 -4.73
CA ILE A 180 3.57 -5.81 -3.68
C ILE A 180 2.76 -5.74 -2.38
N ALA A 181 1.46 -5.39 -2.45
CA ALA A 181 0.61 -5.31 -1.27
C ALA A 181 0.41 -6.68 -0.59
N ARG A 182 0.25 -7.75 -1.39
CA ARG A 182 0.10 -9.13 -0.91
C ARG A 182 1.40 -9.68 -0.31
N GLU A 183 2.54 -9.42 -0.95
CA GLU A 183 3.86 -9.76 -0.43
C GLU A 183 4.10 -9.10 0.94
N ALA A 184 3.83 -7.80 1.04
CA ALA A 184 3.95 -7.06 2.29
C ALA A 184 3.08 -7.65 3.41
N PHE A 185 1.84 -8.02 3.10
CA PHE A 185 0.93 -8.62 4.08
C PHE A 185 1.40 -10.00 4.53
N ILE A 186 1.91 -10.84 3.62
CA ILE A 186 2.47 -12.15 3.96
C ILE A 186 3.69 -12.00 4.86
N GLU A 187 4.59 -11.06 4.56
CA GLU A 187 5.76 -10.80 5.40
C GLU A 187 5.33 -10.29 6.79
N THR A 188 4.29 -9.44 6.86
CA THR A 188 3.73 -9.02 8.16
C THR A 188 3.28 -10.20 9.00
N ILE A 189 2.65 -11.23 8.42
CA ILE A 189 2.22 -12.44 9.14
C ILE A 189 3.45 -13.15 9.74
N THR A 190 4.54 -13.24 8.98
CA THR A 190 5.80 -13.84 9.44
C THR A 190 6.42 -13.07 10.61
N ASP A 191 6.27 -11.75 10.62
CA ASP A 191 6.86 -10.86 11.63
C ASP A 191 6.07 -10.79 12.95
N LEU A 192 4.79 -11.23 12.98
CA LEU A 192 3.91 -11.11 14.16
C LEU A 192 4.50 -11.80 15.40
N ALA A 193 4.99 -13.03 15.23
CA ALA A 193 5.60 -13.79 16.32
C ALA A 193 6.84 -13.09 16.89
N GLY A 194 7.69 -12.54 16.02
CA GLY A 194 8.87 -11.76 16.43
C GLY A 194 8.51 -10.47 17.18
N ALA A 195 7.33 -9.90 16.89
CA ALA A 195 6.77 -8.76 17.61
C ALA A 195 6.03 -9.14 18.91
N GLY A 196 5.94 -10.42 19.25
CA GLY A 196 5.22 -10.90 20.44
C GLY A 196 3.69 -10.78 20.33
N ILE A 197 3.15 -10.78 19.12
CA ILE A 197 1.72 -10.69 18.84
C ILE A 197 1.27 -12.06 18.34
N ALA A 198 0.67 -12.86 19.22
CA ALA A 198 0.25 -14.24 18.91
C ALA A 198 -1.27 -14.43 18.90
N ASP A 199 -2.01 -13.49 19.48
CA ASP A 199 -3.47 -13.55 19.63
C ASP A 199 -4.10 -12.24 19.18
N LEU A 200 -5.25 -12.37 18.51
CA LEU A 200 -6.10 -11.24 18.17
C LEU A 200 -7.02 -10.86 19.34
N ASP A 201 -7.37 -11.82 20.20
CA ASP A 201 -8.14 -11.55 21.41
C ASP A 201 -7.32 -10.70 22.39
N GLY A 202 -7.88 -9.55 22.77
CA GLY A 202 -7.19 -8.60 23.64
C GLY A 202 -6.11 -7.76 22.95
N LEU A 203 -6.09 -7.70 21.61
CA LEU A 203 -5.21 -6.80 20.87
C LEU A 203 -5.32 -5.37 21.41
N THR A 204 -4.19 -4.80 21.79
CA THR A 204 -4.11 -3.42 22.29
C THR A 204 -3.95 -2.41 21.15
N ALA A 205 -4.24 -1.12 21.42
CA ALA A 205 -4.02 -0.06 20.45
C ALA A 205 -2.53 0.10 20.04
N ASP A 206 -1.60 -0.18 20.97
CA ASP A 206 -0.17 -0.17 20.67
C ASP A 206 0.22 -1.38 19.80
N GLN A 207 -0.30 -2.59 20.06
CA GLN A 207 -0.08 -3.75 19.19
C GLN A 207 -0.69 -3.56 17.80
N MET A 208 -1.88 -2.94 17.70
CA MET A 208 -2.45 -2.54 16.41
C MET A 208 -1.50 -1.62 15.63
N GLN A 209 -0.89 -0.64 16.30
CA GLN A 209 0.12 0.23 15.67
C GLN A 209 1.33 -0.58 15.21
N THR A 210 1.83 -1.51 16.02
CA THR A 210 2.93 -2.40 15.65
C THR A 210 2.61 -3.24 14.42
N VAL A 211 1.42 -3.84 14.33
CA VAL A 211 1.01 -4.61 13.14
C VAL A 211 1.00 -3.72 11.89
N PHE A 212 0.46 -2.51 12.00
CA PHE A 212 0.43 -1.58 10.87
C PHE A 212 1.83 -1.07 10.50
N GLU A 213 2.73 -0.86 11.48
CA GLU A 213 4.13 -0.51 11.26
C GLU A 213 4.85 -1.59 10.45
N LEU A 214 4.69 -2.87 10.83
CA LEU A 214 5.25 -4.01 10.10
C LEU A 214 4.75 -4.03 8.65
N TYR A 215 3.44 -3.90 8.46
CA TYR A 215 2.83 -3.86 7.13
C TYR A 215 3.36 -2.71 6.26
N ALA A 216 3.37 -1.49 6.78
CA ALA A 216 3.85 -0.33 6.03
C ALA A 216 5.34 -0.43 5.70
N THR A 217 6.14 -0.99 6.62
CA THR A 217 7.57 -1.27 6.40
C THR A 217 7.76 -2.24 5.24
N ASN A 218 7.10 -3.40 5.30
CA ASN A 218 7.23 -4.46 4.30
C ASN A 218 6.70 -3.98 2.94
N ALA A 219 5.66 -3.14 2.91
CA ALA A 219 5.16 -2.54 1.69
C ALA A 219 6.15 -1.56 1.03
N ILE A 220 6.79 -0.69 1.82
CA ILE A 220 7.82 0.23 1.31
C ILE A 220 9.04 -0.54 0.81
N GLU A 221 9.47 -1.57 1.55
CA GLU A 221 10.59 -2.43 1.17
C GLU A 221 10.30 -3.16 -0.15
N ALA A 222 9.18 -3.88 -0.23
CA ALA A 222 8.78 -4.60 -1.44
C ALA A 222 8.69 -3.66 -2.65
N ARG A 223 8.16 -2.44 -2.44
CA ARG A 223 8.14 -1.42 -3.50
C ARG A 223 9.53 -1.00 -3.95
N LEU A 224 10.41 -0.67 -3.02
CA LEU A 224 11.77 -0.23 -3.32
C LEU A 224 12.54 -1.36 -4.04
N CYS A 225 12.45 -2.59 -3.54
CA CYS A 225 13.01 -3.78 -4.18
C CYS A 225 12.44 -4.02 -5.59
N ASN A 226 11.14 -3.81 -5.81
CA ASN A 226 10.56 -3.90 -7.15
C ASN A 226 11.13 -2.86 -8.14
N ASP A 227 11.24 -1.61 -7.69
CA ASP A 227 11.66 -0.49 -8.53
C ASP A 227 13.19 -0.49 -8.81
N ILE A 228 14.01 -0.85 -7.81
CA ILE A 228 15.48 -0.75 -7.88
C ILE A 228 16.24 -2.06 -7.65
N GLY A 229 15.58 -3.16 -7.26
CA GLY A 229 16.19 -4.48 -7.09
C GLY A 229 16.29 -5.30 -8.38
N ALA A 230 15.34 -5.16 -9.31
CA ALA A 230 15.14 -6.08 -10.45
C ALA A 230 16.26 -6.15 -11.52
N LYS A 231 17.33 -5.34 -11.43
CA LYS A 231 18.45 -5.35 -12.40
C LYS A 231 19.83 -5.22 -11.77
N THR A 232 19.92 -5.28 -10.45
CA THR A 232 21.11 -4.76 -9.76
C THR A 232 21.72 -5.70 -8.74
N ILE A 233 21.27 -6.94 -8.69
CA ILE A 233 21.82 -7.89 -7.74
C ILE A 233 22.92 -8.68 -8.45
N THR A 234 24.15 -8.16 -8.38
CA THR A 234 25.28 -9.06 -8.09
C THR A 234 24.90 -9.70 -6.77
N LEU A 235 24.32 -10.91 -6.80
CA LEU A 235 23.87 -11.56 -5.58
C LEU A 235 25.06 -11.64 -4.64
N PRO A 236 24.89 -11.28 -3.35
CA PRO A 236 25.85 -11.71 -2.35
C PRO A 236 26.04 -13.20 -2.55
N SER A 237 27.29 -13.64 -2.68
CA SER A 237 27.61 -15.04 -2.96
C SER A 237 27.15 -15.97 -1.83
N ASP A 238 26.78 -15.38 -0.68
CA ASP A 238 26.35 -16.01 0.56
C ASP A 238 24.93 -15.55 0.95
N SER A 239 24.05 -16.51 1.24
CA SER A 239 22.69 -16.26 1.72
C SER A 239 22.66 -15.47 3.04
N ARG A 240 23.70 -15.60 3.87
CA ARG A 240 23.83 -14.81 5.11
C ARG A 240 24.09 -13.33 4.83
N GLU A 241 24.86 -13.01 3.80
CA GLU A 241 25.09 -11.62 3.41
C GLU A 241 23.82 -11.00 2.82
N ALA A 242 23.08 -11.76 2.00
CA ALA A 242 21.77 -11.32 1.51
C ALA A 242 20.78 -11.03 2.64
N ALA A 243 20.68 -11.92 3.64
CA ALA A 243 19.85 -11.71 4.81
C ALA A 243 20.26 -10.47 5.62
N ARG A 244 21.56 -10.19 5.76
CA ARG A 244 22.05 -8.98 6.43
C ARG A 244 21.72 -7.70 5.65
N VAL A 245 21.87 -7.73 4.33
CA VAL A 245 21.53 -6.59 3.46
C VAL A 245 20.03 -6.27 3.57
N GLN A 246 19.19 -7.31 3.51
CA GLN A 246 17.74 -7.18 3.67
C GLN A 246 17.36 -6.64 5.06
N ALA A 247 17.88 -7.25 6.13
CA ALA A 247 17.61 -6.80 7.50
C ALA A 247 17.99 -5.32 7.72
N GLN A 248 19.13 -4.89 7.18
CA GLN A 248 19.54 -3.49 7.31
C GLN A 248 18.69 -2.51 6.50
N LEU A 249 18.19 -2.92 5.33
CA LEU A 249 17.23 -2.12 4.57
C LEU A 249 15.91 -2.02 5.33
N ASN A 250 15.38 -3.16 5.81
CA ASN A 250 14.16 -3.22 6.59
C ASN A 250 14.25 -2.35 7.86
N ASP A 251 15.32 -2.48 8.66
CA ASP A 251 15.56 -1.65 9.85
C ASP A 251 15.63 -0.15 9.52
N PHE A 252 16.20 0.20 8.36
CA PHE A 252 16.25 1.60 7.92
C PHE A 252 14.84 2.12 7.60
N ILE A 253 14.05 1.34 6.87
CA ILE A 253 12.67 1.68 6.50
C ILE A 253 11.80 1.78 7.75
N ARG A 254 11.88 0.76 8.62
CA ARG A 254 11.06 0.63 9.83
C ARG A 254 11.22 1.82 10.75
N ARG A 255 12.45 2.32 10.96
CA ARG A 255 12.69 3.55 11.73
C ARG A 255 11.94 4.76 11.16
N GLY A 256 11.98 4.95 9.84
CA GLY A 256 11.23 6.04 9.20
C GLY A 256 9.71 5.91 9.31
N VAL A 257 9.20 4.67 9.26
CA VAL A 257 7.77 4.39 9.47
C VAL A 257 7.36 4.62 10.93
N ALA A 258 8.16 4.16 11.89
CA ALA A 258 7.92 4.35 13.32
C ALA A 258 7.90 5.84 13.71
N ASP A 259 8.81 6.65 13.15
CA ASP A 259 8.81 8.10 13.34
C ASP A 259 7.55 8.74 12.73
N ALA A 260 7.13 8.31 11.53
CA ALA A 260 5.89 8.77 10.90
C ALA A 260 4.65 8.46 11.75
N LEU A 261 4.55 7.23 12.28
CA LEU A 261 3.46 6.82 13.18
C LEU A 261 3.46 7.61 14.48
N THR A 262 4.64 7.92 15.02
CA THR A 262 4.79 8.77 16.21
C THR A 262 4.23 10.17 15.96
N VAL A 263 4.54 10.77 14.81
CA VAL A 263 3.98 12.08 14.39
C VAL A 263 2.46 12.00 14.18
N ALA A 264 1.96 10.88 13.65
CA ALA A 264 0.54 10.67 13.36
C ALA A 264 -0.32 10.28 14.59
N ARG A 265 0.29 9.99 15.75
CA ARG A 265 -0.38 9.44 16.95
C ARG A 265 -1.60 10.25 17.39
N ALA A 266 -1.52 11.58 17.40
CA ALA A 266 -2.66 12.42 17.77
C ALA A 266 -3.82 12.33 16.77
N ALA A 267 -3.53 12.20 15.47
CA ALA A 267 -4.54 12.03 14.44
C ALA A 267 -5.17 10.63 14.47
N ALA A 268 -4.41 9.62 14.88
CA ALA A 268 -4.90 8.25 15.04
C ALA A 268 -6.02 8.14 16.10
N ALA A 269 -5.94 8.94 17.17
CA ALA A 269 -6.95 8.96 18.23
C ALA A 269 -8.33 9.47 17.75
N ALA A 270 -8.37 10.22 16.65
CA ALA A 270 -9.59 10.76 16.05
C ALA A 270 -9.98 10.04 14.74
N LEU A 271 -9.42 8.85 14.50
CA LEU A 271 -9.62 8.11 13.26
C LEU A 271 -11.05 7.58 13.17
N THR A 272 -11.73 7.89 12.06
CA THR A 272 -13.03 7.33 11.71
C THR A 272 -12.87 6.42 10.49
N PRO A 273 -13.78 5.44 10.28
CA PRO A 273 -13.74 4.55 9.11
C PRO A 273 -13.58 5.31 7.78
N ASP A 274 -14.32 6.40 7.59
CA ASP A 274 -14.29 7.21 6.35
C ASP A 274 -12.95 7.93 6.12
N ARG A 275 -12.10 8.04 7.15
CA ARG A 275 -10.83 8.77 7.08
C ARG A 275 -9.60 7.86 7.09
N VAL A 276 -9.78 6.54 7.20
CA VAL A 276 -8.68 5.57 7.29
C VAL A 276 -7.77 5.65 6.07
N LEU A 277 -8.33 5.68 4.85
CA LEU A 277 -7.52 5.74 3.62
C LEU A 277 -6.65 6.99 3.54
N GLN A 278 -7.22 8.15 3.88
CA GLN A 278 -6.50 9.41 3.91
C GLN A 278 -5.43 9.42 5.01
N PHE A 279 -5.71 8.81 6.16
CA PHE A 279 -4.76 8.67 7.26
C PHE A 279 -3.56 7.79 6.86
N VAL A 280 -3.83 6.62 6.28
CA VAL A 280 -2.79 5.72 5.75
C VAL A 280 -1.96 6.43 4.68
N GLY A 281 -2.59 7.15 3.76
CA GLY A 281 -1.88 7.95 2.75
C GLY A 281 -0.93 8.98 3.36
N ARG A 282 -1.35 9.68 4.41
CA ARG A 282 -0.50 10.63 5.15
C ARG A 282 0.68 9.95 5.84
N ILE A 283 0.49 8.76 6.40
CA ILE A 283 1.60 8.00 7.01
C ILE A 283 2.64 7.63 5.97
N TYR A 284 2.23 7.14 4.79
CA TYR A 284 3.19 6.85 3.72
C TYR A 284 3.93 8.11 3.25
N GLU A 285 3.24 9.24 3.07
CA GLU A 285 3.89 10.51 2.68
C GLU A 285 4.90 10.97 3.74
N GLN A 286 4.54 10.89 5.02
CA GLN A 286 5.44 11.21 6.12
C GLN A 286 6.63 10.25 6.19
N ALA A 287 6.39 8.94 6.10
CA ALA A 287 7.43 7.92 6.13
C ALA A 287 8.43 8.15 4.99
N PHE A 288 7.99 8.35 3.75
CA PHE A 288 8.90 8.66 2.65
C PHE A 288 9.67 9.97 2.87
N GLY A 289 9.03 11.00 3.41
CA GLY A 289 9.71 12.26 3.75
C GLY A 289 10.82 12.05 4.79
N ILE A 290 10.54 11.30 5.85
CA ILE A 290 11.50 10.98 6.90
C ILE A 290 12.62 10.09 6.35
N LEU A 291 12.31 9.09 5.52
CA LEU A 291 13.30 8.23 4.88
C LEU A 291 14.27 9.01 3.98
N GLN A 292 13.78 10.05 3.28
CA GLN A 292 14.65 10.93 2.52
C GLN A 292 15.61 11.69 3.42
N ILE A 293 15.11 12.31 4.50
CA ILE A 293 15.91 13.07 5.48
C ILE A 293 16.96 12.16 6.14
N MET A 294 16.55 10.98 6.61
CA MET A 294 17.45 9.98 7.18
C MET A 294 18.48 9.52 6.14
N GLY A 295 18.08 9.36 4.88
CA GLY A 295 18.95 8.94 3.79
C GLY A 295 20.02 9.98 3.49
N ASP A 296 19.66 11.26 3.49
CA ASP A 296 20.59 12.39 3.33
C ASP A 296 21.60 12.45 4.49
N ALA A 297 21.14 12.33 5.74
CA ALA A 297 22.01 12.31 6.91
C ALA A 297 22.99 11.12 6.91
N GLU A 298 22.50 9.90 6.62
CA GLU A 298 23.33 8.70 6.53
C GLU A 298 24.35 8.81 5.38
N ALA A 299 24.01 9.50 4.27
CA ALA A 299 24.94 9.73 3.16
C ALA A 299 26.09 10.68 3.51
N GLU A 300 25.82 11.69 4.33
CA GLU A 300 26.82 12.65 4.83
C GLU A 300 27.75 11.99 5.88
N GLY A 301 27.25 10.99 6.61
CA GLY A 301 28.01 10.23 7.60
C GLY A 301 28.15 10.95 8.93
N THR A 302 27.10 11.69 9.31
CA THR A 302 26.90 12.28 10.65
C THR A 302 26.37 11.26 11.63
#